data_AF-A0A2D6N440-F1
#
_entry.id   AF-A0A2D6N440-F1
#
_cell.length_a   1.000
_cell.length_b   1.000
_cell.length_c   1.000
_cell.angle_alpha   90.00
_cell.angle_beta   90.00
_cell.angle_gamma   90.00
#
_symmetry.space_group_name_H-M   'P 1'
#
loop_
_entity.id
_entity.type
_entity.pdbx_description
1 polymer ?
#
loop_
_entity_poly.entity_id
_entity_poly.type
_entity_poly.pdbx_seq_one_letter_code
_entity_poly.pdbx_strand_id
1 'polypeptide(L)'
;MTTSTSAASKVDVHTRPNANQVAVGEIIEVQVRLANPDALPIDAVELLLQFDPAVLQVVDTAGQPATKVDASAIAVAWQVPLQNSVDNERGQVSLAFGADLAGAAVDGDELHVATLRLHAIAPSTSTALAWLRTEIASRGNSVPPRPLRSR
;
A
#
# COMPACT_ATOMS: atom_id res chain seq x y z
N MET A 1 -1.56 -25.46 -12.64
CA MET A 1 -2.28 -24.21 -12.89
C MET A 1 -3.06 -23.87 -11.63
N THR A 2 -2.47 -23.10 -10.72
CA THR A 2 -3.17 -22.65 -9.50
C THR A 2 -3.80 -21.31 -9.80
N THR A 3 -5.11 -21.30 -9.97
CA THR A 3 -5.93 -20.11 -10.13
C THR A 3 -5.97 -19.37 -8.79
N SER A 4 -5.26 -18.26 -8.67
CA SER A 4 -5.45 -17.28 -7.60
C SER A 4 -6.80 -16.61 -7.83
N THR A 5 -7.88 -17.20 -7.29
CA THR A 5 -9.18 -16.53 -7.21
C THR A 5 -9.06 -15.45 -6.16
N SER A 6 -8.72 -14.23 -6.60
CA SER A 6 -8.97 -13.00 -5.87
C SER A 6 -10.46 -13.00 -5.54
N ALA A 7 -10.79 -13.33 -4.29
CA ALA A 7 -12.11 -12.98 -3.78
C ALA A 7 -12.21 -11.47 -4.01
N ALA A 8 -13.24 -11.04 -4.72
CA ALA A 8 -13.65 -9.65 -4.76
C ALA A 8 -14.12 -9.24 -3.36
N SER A 9 -13.20 -9.23 -2.40
CA SER A 9 -13.34 -8.52 -1.15
C SER A 9 -13.41 -7.06 -1.56
N LYS A 10 -14.40 -6.34 -1.07
CA LYS A 10 -14.67 -4.91 -1.32
C LYS A 10 -13.58 -4.02 -0.71
N VAL A 11 -12.34 -4.49 -0.71
CA VAL A 11 -11.20 -3.83 -0.13
C VAL A 11 -10.47 -3.10 -1.24
N ASP A 12 -10.46 -1.77 -1.18
CA ASP A 12 -9.89 -0.90 -2.21
C ASP A 12 -8.69 -0.13 -1.64
N VAL A 13 -7.63 0.01 -2.44
CA VAL A 13 -6.44 0.77 -2.04
C VAL A 13 -6.41 2.07 -2.82
N HIS A 14 -6.38 3.18 -2.10
CA HIS A 14 -6.33 4.50 -2.68
C HIS A 14 -5.24 5.36 -2.05
N THR A 15 -4.76 6.31 -2.82
CA THR A 15 -3.82 7.34 -2.34
C THR A 15 -4.58 8.63 -2.08
N ARG A 16 -4.17 9.34 -1.03
CA ARG A 16 -4.71 10.65 -0.66
C ARG A 16 -3.55 11.63 -0.49
N PRO A 17 -3.18 12.37 -1.55
CA PRO A 17 -2.21 13.44 -1.44
C PRO A 17 -2.76 14.58 -0.58
N ASN A 18 -1.88 15.26 0.17
CA ASN A 18 -2.23 16.44 0.95
C ASN A 18 -2.42 17.70 0.06
N ALA A 19 -1.89 17.68 -1.16
CA ALA A 19 -2.03 18.73 -2.16
C ALA A 19 -2.10 18.13 -3.58
N ASN A 20 -2.94 18.71 -4.45
CA ASN A 20 -3.09 18.30 -5.85
C ASN A 20 -2.33 19.21 -6.83
N GLN A 21 -1.71 20.27 -6.32
CA GLN A 21 -0.81 21.17 -7.04
C GLN A 21 0.40 21.43 -6.14
N VAL A 22 1.59 21.30 -6.72
CA VAL A 22 2.87 21.38 -6.00
C VAL A 22 3.86 22.15 -6.86
N ALA A 23 4.60 23.07 -6.26
CA ALA A 23 5.69 23.73 -6.97
C ALA A 23 6.92 22.82 -7.05
N VAL A 24 7.72 22.96 -8.11
CA VAL A 24 9.01 22.26 -8.19
C VAL A 24 9.87 22.68 -7.00
N GLY A 25 10.44 21.71 -6.29
CA GLY A 25 11.19 21.90 -5.05
C GLY A 25 10.39 21.64 -3.77
N GLU A 26 9.06 21.46 -3.86
CA GLU A 26 8.23 21.17 -2.70
C GLU A 26 8.04 19.66 -2.49
N ILE A 27 7.89 19.29 -1.22
CA ILE A 27 7.60 17.92 -0.78
C ILE A 27 6.13 17.84 -0.42
N ILE A 28 5.43 16.89 -1.03
CA ILE A 28 4.05 16.53 -0.71
C ILE A 28 4.00 15.23 0.07
N GLU A 29 2.98 15.10 0.92
CA GLU A 29 2.71 13.87 1.65
C GLU A 29 1.53 13.15 1.00
N VAL A 30 1.72 11.88 0.67
CA VAL A 30 0.71 11.03 0.08
C VAL A 30 0.40 9.89 1.04
N GLN A 31 -0.81 9.92 1.59
CA GLN A 31 -1.29 8.85 2.45
C GLN A 31 -1.76 7.68 1.59
N VAL A 32 -1.25 6.49 1.86
CA VAL A 32 -1.78 5.23 1.34
C VAL A 32 -2.82 4.71 2.32
N ARG A 33 -4.03 4.52 1.82
CA ARG A 33 -5.18 4.07 2.61
C ARG A 33 -5.85 2.89 1.94
N LEU A 34 -6.43 2.06 2.79
CA LEU A 34 -7.13 0.87 2.39
C LEU A 34 -8.56 0.98 2.93
N ALA A 35 -9.53 1.07 2.03
CA ALA A 35 -10.95 1.05 2.34
C ALA A 35 -11.38 -0.40 2.50
N ASN A 36 -11.88 -0.78 3.68
CA ASN A 36 -12.31 -2.13 4.02
C ASN A 36 -13.71 -2.06 4.67
N PRO A 37 -14.76 -1.70 3.90
CA PRO A 37 -16.09 -1.37 4.42
C PRO A 37 -16.82 -2.54 5.08
N ASP A 38 -16.31 -3.76 4.94
CA ASP A 38 -16.85 -4.96 5.59
C ASP A 38 -16.01 -5.36 6.82
N ALA A 39 -15.08 -4.49 7.25
CA ALA A 39 -14.17 -4.65 8.38
C ALA A 39 -13.51 -6.04 8.42
N LEU A 40 -13.12 -6.57 7.25
CA LEU A 40 -12.50 -7.88 7.15
C LEU A 40 -11.17 -7.90 7.89
N PRO A 41 -10.83 -8.98 8.61
CA PRO A 41 -9.52 -9.12 9.23
C PRO A 41 -8.45 -9.28 8.15
N ILE A 42 -7.56 -8.30 8.01
CA ILE A 42 -6.48 -8.32 7.01
C ILE A 42 -5.21 -8.90 7.65
N ASP A 43 -4.70 -9.97 7.05
CA ASP A 43 -3.47 -10.65 7.46
C ASP A 43 -2.26 -10.20 6.63
N ALA A 44 -2.41 -9.84 5.35
CA ALA A 44 -1.28 -9.34 4.56
C ALA A 44 -1.71 -8.34 3.49
N VAL A 45 -0.80 -7.43 3.15
CA VAL A 45 -0.99 -6.39 2.14
C VAL A 45 0.30 -6.29 1.32
N GLU A 46 0.22 -6.48 0.01
CA GLU A 46 1.32 -6.25 -0.94
C GLU A 46 0.88 -5.20 -1.97
N LEU A 47 1.67 -4.12 -2.05
CA LEU A 47 1.40 -2.95 -2.88
C LEU A 47 2.65 -2.64 -3.71
N LEU A 48 2.42 -2.48 -5.02
CA LEU A 48 3.40 -1.93 -5.94
C LEU A 48 2.84 -0.65 -6.54
N LEU A 49 3.36 0.48 -6.08
CA LEU A 49 3.03 1.79 -6.61
C LEU A 49 4.03 2.19 -7.69
N GLN A 50 3.54 2.83 -8.74
CA GLN A 50 4.33 3.47 -9.77
C GLN A 50 4.08 4.99 -9.75
N PHE A 51 5.16 5.75 -9.93
CA PHE A 51 5.17 7.18 -10.14
C PHE A 51 6.09 7.52 -11.31
N ASP A 52 6.01 8.74 -11.83
CA ASP A 52 6.93 9.22 -12.87
C ASP A 52 8.23 9.74 -12.23
N PRO A 53 9.37 9.03 -12.39
CA PRO A 53 10.64 9.40 -11.78
C PRO A 53 11.28 10.63 -12.43
N ALA A 54 10.78 11.10 -13.58
CA ALA A 54 11.27 12.33 -14.20
C ALA A 54 10.72 13.58 -13.50
N VAL A 55 9.60 13.46 -12.79
CA VAL A 55 8.87 14.60 -12.21
C VAL A 55 8.71 14.51 -10.69
N LEU A 56 8.69 13.29 -10.13
CA LEU A 56 8.58 13.02 -8.71
C LEU A 56 9.74 12.15 -8.23
N GLN A 57 10.14 12.36 -6.98
CA GLN A 57 11.13 11.54 -6.29
C GLN A 57 10.65 11.26 -4.87
N VAL A 58 10.70 10.00 -4.43
CA VAL A 58 10.40 9.66 -3.04
C VAL A 58 11.58 10.07 -2.16
N VAL A 59 11.29 10.80 -1.08
CA VAL A 59 12.28 11.34 -0.15
C VAL A 59 12.02 10.92 1.29
N ASP A 60 13.04 11.01 2.14
CA ASP A 60 12.94 10.76 3.57
C ASP A 60 12.50 12.02 4.35
N THR A 61 12.45 11.94 5.68
CA THR A 61 12.16 13.10 6.56
C THR A 61 13.12 14.28 6.39
N ALA A 62 14.34 14.06 5.89
CA ALA A 62 15.35 15.08 5.66
C ALA A 62 15.29 15.65 4.23
N GLY A 63 14.35 15.18 3.40
CA GLY A 63 14.20 15.58 2.01
C GLY A 63 15.25 14.95 1.08
N GLN A 64 15.97 13.93 1.54
CA GLN A 64 16.95 13.22 0.72
C GLN A 64 16.29 12.05 -0.03
N PRO A 65 16.79 11.66 -1.22
CA PRO A 65 16.25 10.53 -1.96
C PRO A 65 16.23 9.27 -1.11
N ALA A 66 15.04 8.72 -0.89
CA ALA A 66 14.87 7.55 -0.04
C ALA A 66 14.92 6.26 -0.88
N THR A 67 15.49 5.21 -0.30
CA THR A 67 15.44 3.84 -0.86
C THR A 67 14.42 2.96 -0.15
N LYS A 68 13.76 3.49 0.89
CA LYS A 68 12.72 2.84 1.70
C LYS A 68 11.76 3.90 2.22
N VAL A 69 10.51 3.53 2.45
CA VAL A 69 9.55 4.37 3.17
C VAL A 69 9.93 4.40 4.65
N ASP A 70 9.89 5.57 5.26
CA ASP A 70 10.18 5.72 6.69
C ASP A 70 9.29 4.81 7.54
N ALA A 71 9.89 4.03 8.42
CA ALA A 71 9.13 3.13 9.31
C ALA A 71 8.17 3.89 10.24
N SER A 72 8.50 5.13 10.61
CA SER A 72 7.63 6.02 11.37
C SER A 72 6.42 6.50 10.58
N ALA A 73 6.49 6.45 9.25
CA ALA A 73 5.40 6.79 8.35
C ALA A 73 4.52 5.59 8.01
N ILE A 74 4.92 4.37 8.37
CA ILE A 74 4.12 3.15 8.26
C ILE A 74 3.24 3.04 9.51
N ALA A 75 1.96 2.72 9.32
CA ALA A 75 1.04 2.65 10.47
C ALA A 75 1.46 1.52 11.42
N VAL A 76 1.24 1.73 12.72
CA VAL A 76 1.63 0.80 13.80
C VAL A 76 1.08 -0.61 13.58
N ALA A 77 -0.08 -0.72 12.95
CA ALA A 77 -0.72 -1.99 12.59
C ALA A 77 0.09 -2.85 11.60
N TRP A 78 1.05 -2.26 10.89
CA TRP A 78 1.83 -2.89 9.80
C TRP A 78 3.34 -2.95 10.10
N GLN A 79 3.74 -2.96 11.38
CA GLN A 79 5.15 -2.83 11.80
C GLN A 79 6.09 -3.98 11.40
N VAL A 80 5.58 -5.04 10.78
CA VAL A 80 6.40 -6.12 10.19
C VAL A 80 6.38 -5.97 8.65
N PRO A 81 7.23 -5.09 8.08
CA PRO A 81 7.38 -5.03 6.63
C PRO A 81 8.10 -6.28 6.13
N LEU A 82 7.40 -7.08 5.34
CA LEU A 82 7.98 -8.16 4.53
C LEU A 82 8.79 -7.58 3.36
N GLN A 83 8.32 -6.46 2.81
CA GLN A 83 9.00 -5.70 1.76
C GLN A 83 8.84 -4.20 2.05
N ASN A 84 9.94 -3.45 1.98
CA ASN A 84 9.91 -1.99 1.99
C ASN A 84 11.08 -1.50 1.15
N SER A 85 10.78 -1.15 -0.10
CA SER A 85 11.79 -0.70 -1.06
C SER A 85 11.21 0.36 -1.97
N VAL A 86 12.03 1.37 -2.23
CA VAL A 86 11.77 2.48 -3.14
C VAL A 86 12.87 2.46 -4.20
N ASP A 87 12.47 2.39 -5.46
CA ASP A 87 13.33 2.55 -6.62
C ASP A 87 12.97 3.87 -7.32
N ASN A 88 13.72 4.92 -6.99
CA ASN A 88 13.56 6.25 -7.59
C ASN A 88 14.04 6.31 -9.05
N GLU A 89 14.82 5.34 -9.53
CA GLU A 89 15.24 5.30 -10.94
C GLU A 89 14.13 4.71 -11.82
N ARG A 90 13.42 3.71 -11.31
CA ARG A 90 12.26 3.08 -11.99
C ARG A 90 10.93 3.74 -11.68
N GLY A 91 10.87 4.62 -10.70
CA GLY A 91 9.63 5.23 -10.24
C GLY A 91 8.71 4.22 -9.55
N GLN A 92 9.26 3.35 -8.69
CA GLN A 92 8.51 2.27 -8.06
C GLN A 92 8.64 2.26 -6.54
N VAL A 93 7.54 1.99 -5.85
CA VAL A 93 7.51 1.75 -4.40
C VAL A 93 6.88 0.39 -4.15
N SER A 94 7.65 -0.52 -3.58
CA SER A 94 7.22 -1.86 -3.20
C SER A 94 7.07 -1.93 -1.69
N LEU A 95 5.84 -2.11 -1.23
CA LEU A 95 5.49 -2.29 0.18
C LEU A 95 4.76 -3.61 0.35
N ALA A 96 5.26 -4.47 1.22
CA ALA A 96 4.53 -5.65 1.65
C ALA A 96 4.58 -5.76 3.17
N PHE A 97 3.43 -5.99 3.77
CA PHE A 97 3.23 -6.14 5.20
C PHE A 97 2.50 -7.44 5.45
N GLY A 98 2.88 -8.13 6.53
CA GLY A 98 2.19 -9.32 6.99
C GLY A 98 1.94 -9.21 8.48
N ALA A 99 0.80 -9.72 8.92
CA ALA A 99 0.58 -10.08 10.30
C ALA A 99 1.60 -11.15 10.67
N ASP A 100 2.29 -10.94 11.79
CA ASP A 100 3.12 -11.98 12.37
C ASP A 100 2.23 -13.23 12.62
N LEU A 101 2.79 -14.44 12.60
CA LEU A 101 2.00 -15.68 12.80
C LEU A 101 1.25 -15.71 14.15
N ALA A 102 1.62 -14.83 15.08
CA ALA A 102 0.96 -14.57 16.37
C ALA A 102 0.26 -13.20 16.47
N GLY A 103 0.30 -12.39 15.41
CA GLY A 103 -0.27 -11.04 15.35
C GLY A 103 -1.80 -11.05 15.16
N ALA A 104 -2.44 -10.01 15.71
CA ALA A 104 -3.84 -9.73 15.43
C ALA A 104 -3.97 -9.24 13.98
N ALA A 105 -4.97 -9.75 13.26
CA ALA A 105 -5.34 -9.19 11.97
C ALA A 105 -5.77 -7.74 12.14
N VAL A 106 -5.50 -6.91 11.13
CA VAL A 106 -5.90 -5.49 11.15
C VAL A 106 -7.34 -5.39 10.69
N ASP A 107 -8.22 -4.85 11.54
CA ASP A 107 -9.63 -4.62 11.25
C ASP A 107 -9.96 -3.11 11.29
N GLY A 108 -11.00 -2.72 10.55
CA GLY A 108 -11.45 -1.33 10.44
C GLY A 108 -11.87 -0.95 9.03
N ASP A 109 -12.73 0.06 8.94
CA ASP A 109 -13.36 0.49 7.68
C ASP A 109 -12.42 1.28 6.76
N GLU A 110 -11.46 2.00 7.36
CA GLU A 110 -10.45 2.79 6.65
C GLU A 110 -9.10 2.65 7.38
N LEU A 111 -8.20 1.88 6.76
CA LEU A 111 -6.91 1.54 7.33
C LEU A 111 -5.82 2.40 6.71
N HIS A 112 -5.10 3.14 7.56
CA HIS A 112 -3.87 3.80 7.13
C HIS A 112 -2.77 2.75 6.97
N VAL A 113 -2.10 2.73 5.81
CA VAL A 113 -1.01 1.80 5.53
C VAL A 113 0.33 2.48 5.75
N ALA A 114 0.57 3.55 4.99
CA ALA A 114 1.80 4.32 5.08
C ALA A 114 1.60 5.75 4.56
N THR A 115 2.51 6.65 4.91
CA THR A 115 2.62 7.98 4.30
C THR A 115 3.92 8.07 3.48
N LEU A 116 3.78 8.35 2.19
CA LEU A 116 4.90 8.58 1.28
C LEU A 116 5.20 10.07 1.21
N ARG A 117 6.48 10.43 1.17
CA ARG A 117 6.90 11.81 0.88
C ARG A 117 7.44 11.88 -0.54
N LEU A 118 6.83 12.70 -1.38
CA LEU A 118 7.21 12.88 -2.77
C LEU A 118 7.70 14.31 -2.97
N HIS A 119 8.93 14.45 -3.43
CA HIS A 119 9.52 15.71 -3.84
C HIS A 119 9.26 15.94 -5.33
N ALA A 120 8.71 17.10 -5.68
CA ALA A 120 8.51 17.50 -7.07
C ALA A 120 9.84 18.02 -7.65
N ILE A 121 10.50 17.22 -8.49
CA ILE A 121 11.84 17.54 -9.02
C ILE A 121 11.82 18.20 -10.39
N ALA A 122 10.71 18.08 -11.14
CA ALA A 122 10.55 18.72 -12.45
C ALA A 122 9.10 19.16 -12.69
N PRO A 123 8.88 20.19 -13.53
CA PRO A 123 7.54 20.67 -13.81
C PRO A 123 6.79 19.68 -14.71
N SER A 124 5.51 19.45 -14.41
CA SER A 124 4.60 18.70 -15.26
C SER A 124 3.20 19.34 -15.23
N THR A 125 2.47 19.24 -16.34
CA THR A 125 1.05 19.62 -16.40
C THR A 125 0.18 18.65 -15.60
N SER A 126 0.57 17.38 -15.55
CA SER A 126 -0.10 16.35 -14.75
C SER A 126 0.83 15.15 -14.56
N THR A 127 0.82 14.59 -13.36
CA THR A 127 1.44 13.29 -13.06
C THR A 127 0.47 12.48 -12.22
N ALA A 128 0.52 11.17 -12.34
CA ALA A 128 -0.37 10.25 -11.65
C ALA A 128 0.41 9.20 -10.88
N LEU A 129 -0.17 8.80 -9.75
CA LEU A 129 0.25 7.62 -9.01
C LEU A 129 -0.62 6.45 -9.47
N ALA A 130 0.01 5.38 -9.91
CA ALA A 130 -0.68 4.21 -10.45
C ALA A 130 -0.32 2.95 -9.66
N TRP A 131 -1.31 2.13 -9.33
CA TRP A 131 -1.08 0.83 -8.73
C TRP A 131 -0.79 -0.20 -9.82
N LEU A 132 0.42 -0.76 -9.82
CA LEU A 132 0.80 -1.87 -10.70
C LEU A 132 0.34 -3.21 -10.14
N ARG A 133 0.37 -3.34 -8.80
CA ARG A 133 -0.08 -4.53 -8.08
C ARG A 133 -0.70 -4.11 -6.76
N THR A 134 -1.82 -4.75 -6.43
CA THR A 134 -2.46 -4.71 -5.12
C THR A 134 -2.90 -6.14 -4.78
N GLU A 135 -2.34 -6.71 -3.74
CA GLU A 135 -2.75 -8.01 -3.21
C GLU A 135 -3.06 -7.86 -1.72
N ILE A 136 -4.22 -8.35 -1.31
CA ILE A 136 -4.72 -8.25 0.06
C ILE A 136 -5.16 -9.63 0.49
N ALA A 137 -4.54 -10.16 1.54
CA ALA A 137 -4.91 -11.42 2.15
C ALA A 137 -5.71 -11.15 3.42
N SER A 138 -6.93 -11.65 3.50
CA SER A 138 -7.78 -11.58 4.68
C SER A 138 -7.96 -12.94 5.36
N ARG A 139 -8.05 -12.96 6.69
CA ARG A 139 -8.30 -14.17 7.48
C ARG A 139 -9.72 -14.67 7.24
N GLY A 140 -9.88 -15.62 6.32
CA GLY A 140 -11.13 -16.35 6.13
C GLY A 140 -11.66 -16.31 4.69
N ASN A 141 -11.24 -17.29 3.90
CA ASN A 141 -12.17 -18.03 3.07
C ASN A 141 -11.70 -19.48 2.87
N SER A 142 -11.46 -20.18 3.98
CA SER A 142 -11.54 -21.65 3.98
C SER A 142 -13.00 -22.00 4.23
N VAL A 143 -13.84 -21.98 3.19
CA VAL A 143 -15.15 -22.63 3.27
C VAL A 143 -14.86 -24.11 3.57
N PRO A 144 -15.21 -24.67 4.75
CA PRO A 144 -15.06 -26.10 4.94
C PRO A 144 -15.97 -26.81 3.94
N PRO A 145 -15.52 -27.89 3.26
CA PRO A 145 -16.41 -28.67 2.42
C PRO A 145 -17.60 -29.12 3.26
N ARG A 146 -18.80 -28.68 2.87
CA ARG A 146 -20.06 -29.05 3.51
C ARG A 146 -20.08 -30.58 3.65
N PRO A 147 -20.31 -31.16 4.85
CA PRO A 147 -20.34 -32.60 4.97
C PRO A 147 -21.45 -33.15 4.05
N LEU A 148 -21.07 -34.09 3.18
CA LEU A 148 -22.03 -34.88 2.40
C LEU A 148 -22.95 -35.56 3.43
N ARG A 149 -24.22 -35.13 3.46
CA ARG A 149 -25.27 -35.89 4.14
C ARG A 149 -25.39 -37.24 3.44
N SER A 150 -24.81 -38.28 4.04
CA SER A 150 -25.15 -39.67 3.74
C SER A 150 -26.63 -39.86 4.06
N ARG A 151 -27.37 -40.36 3.07
CA ARG A 151 -28.74 -40.88 3.24
C ARG A 151 -28.72 -42.18 4.03
#